data_AF-A0A7J8SM58-F1
#
_entry.id   AF-A0A7J8SM58-F1
#
_cell.length_a   1.000
_cell.length_b   1.000
_cell.length_c   1.000
_cell.angle_alpha   90.00
_cell.angle_beta   90.00
_cell.angle_gamma   90.00
#
_symmetry.space_group_name_H-M   'P 1'
#
loop_
_entity.id
_entity.type
_entity.pdbx_description
1 polymer ?
#
loop_
_entity_poly.entity_id
_entity_poly.type
_entity_poly.pdbx_seq_one_letter_code
_entity_poly.pdbx_strand_id
1 'polypeptide(L)'
;MPIYDYIYGTVDKSLDTLYEISLQRKEETPNVVHLMHLTTPESIYHLRVGFACLASKPYSSAWYLWLLWPVTLWFMMLTRIYRRTFVVERNRFRQLRLQTWAIPNFREQYHLKWQKESINNMIEEAVLEAEEKGTSVIW
;
A
#
# COMPACT_ATOMS: atom_id res chain seq x y z
N MET A 1 16.30 3.71 13.26
CA MET A 1 14.93 4.27 13.22
C MET A 1 14.46 4.55 11.80
N PRO A 2 13.16 4.34 11.49
CA PRO A 2 12.55 4.77 10.23
C PRO A 2 12.50 6.29 10.09
N ILE A 3 12.79 6.81 8.90
CA ILE A 3 12.68 8.25 8.57
C ILE A 3 11.25 8.77 8.84
N TYR A 4 10.25 7.91 8.66
CA TYR A 4 8.84 8.23 8.85
C TYR A 4 8.52 8.73 10.27
N ASP A 5 9.14 8.15 11.30
CA ASP A 5 8.88 8.56 12.70
C ASP A 5 9.42 9.96 12.99
N TYR A 6 10.53 10.35 12.37
CA TYR A 6 11.06 11.71 12.45
C TYR A 6 10.14 12.73 11.78
N ILE A 7 9.57 12.39 10.62
CA ILE A 7 8.65 13.28 9.89
C ILE A 7 7.41 13.60 10.73
N TYR A 8 6.87 12.59 11.43
CA TYR A 8 5.64 12.73 12.22
C TYR A 8 5.87 13.06 13.69
N GLY A 9 7.12 13.20 14.13
CA GLY A 9 7.45 13.47 15.53
C GLY A 9 7.03 12.35 16.48
N THR A 10 6.92 11.11 15.98
CA THR A 10 6.55 9.92 16.78
C THR A 10 7.76 9.23 17.39
N VAL A 11 8.91 9.90 17.42
CA VAL A 11 10.16 9.39 18.00
C VAL A 11 10.04 9.32 19.53
N ASP A 12 10.27 8.13 20.10
CA ASP A 12 10.34 7.90 21.54
C ASP A 12 11.69 7.28 21.95
N LYS A 13 12.07 7.41 23.22
CA LYS A 13 13.33 6.86 23.77
C LYS A 13 13.41 5.33 23.72
N SER A 14 12.26 4.65 23.78
CA SER A 14 12.20 3.18 23.69
C SER A 14 12.10 2.65 22.26
N LEU A 15 12.11 3.53 21.26
CA LEU A 15 11.73 3.18 19.89
C LEU A 15 12.83 2.41 19.16
N ASP A 16 14.11 2.62 19.50
CA ASP A 16 15.22 1.84 18.95
C ASP A 16 15.12 0.35 19.33
N THR A 17 14.81 0.04 20.59
CA THR A 17 14.65 -1.35 21.02
C THR A 17 13.40 -1.98 20.40
N LEU A 18 12.29 -1.25 20.30
CA LEU A 18 11.09 -1.70 19.59
C LEU A 18 11.36 -1.97 18.11
N TYR A 19 12.15 -1.12 17.46
CA TYR A 19 12.54 -1.28 16.06
C TYR A 19 13.40 -2.54 15.87
N GLU A 20 14.44 -2.74 16.69
CA GLU A 20 15.27 -3.94 16.65
C GLU A 20 14.47 -5.23 16.89
N ILE A 21 13.55 -5.22 17.86
CA ILE A 21 12.64 -6.34 18.12
C ILE A 21 11.73 -6.59 16.90
N SER A 22 11.25 -5.53 16.24
CA SER A 22 10.40 -5.66 15.06
C SER A 22 11.13 -6.28 13.86
N LEU A 23 12.42 -5.99 13.69
CA LEU A 23 13.27 -6.57 12.64
C LEU A 23 13.51 -8.07 12.85
N GLN A 24 13.58 -8.52 14.10
CA GLN A 24 13.74 -9.94 14.44
C GLN A 24 12.44 -10.75 14.27
N ARG A 25 11.30 -10.07 14.14
CA ARG A 25 10.00 -10.74 13.99
C ARG A 25 9.91 -11.42 12.63
N LYS A 26 9.68 -12.73 12.63
CA LYS A 26 9.39 -13.49 11.40
C LYS A 26 8.13 -12.92 10.74
N GLU A 27 8.14 -12.89 9.40
CA GLU A 27 6.98 -12.46 8.63
C GLU A 27 5.77 -13.33 8.98
N GLU A 28 4.72 -12.69 9.48
CA GLU A 28 3.49 -13.39 9.85
C GLU A 28 2.65 -13.63 8.60
N THR A 29 2.25 -14.88 8.37
CA THR A 29 1.30 -15.22 7.32
C THR A 29 -0.07 -14.61 7.67
N PRO A 30 -0.68 -13.84 6.73
CA PRO A 30 -2.03 -13.34 6.90
C PRO A 30 -3.06 -14.49 6.83
N ASN A 31 -4.26 -14.27 7.38
CA ASN A 31 -5.39 -15.16 7.15
C ASN A 31 -6.19 -14.72 5.92
N VAL A 32 -6.26 -13.40 5.70
CA VAL A 32 -6.98 -12.78 4.59
C VAL A 32 -6.11 -11.68 3.99
N VAL A 33 -6.06 -11.63 2.66
CA VAL A 33 -5.43 -10.55 1.87
C VAL A 33 -6.52 -9.83 1.09
N HIS A 34 -6.59 -8.51 1.26
CA HIS A 34 -7.41 -7.62 0.45
C HIS A 34 -6.57 -6.99 -0.65
N LEU A 35 -6.87 -7.32 -1.90
CA LEU A 35 -6.21 -6.75 -3.07
C LEU A 35 -6.91 -5.45 -3.49
N MET A 36 -6.18 -4.34 -3.41
CA MET A 36 -6.69 -3.02 -3.81
C MET A 36 -5.92 -2.46 -5.01
N HIS A 37 -6.57 -1.55 -5.74
CA HIS A 37 -5.95 -0.73 -6.77
C HIS A 37 -6.23 0.75 -6.49
N LEU A 38 -5.48 1.65 -7.13
CA LEU A 38 -5.64 3.08 -6.98
C LEU A 38 -6.76 3.57 -7.89
N THR A 39 -7.70 4.36 -7.38
CA THR A 39 -8.88 4.77 -8.15
C THR A 39 -8.65 6.06 -8.92
N THR A 40 -8.10 7.07 -8.26
CA THR A 40 -7.80 8.39 -8.84
C THR A 40 -6.36 8.79 -8.52
N PRO A 41 -5.75 9.73 -9.25
CA PRO A 41 -4.41 10.24 -8.94
C PRO A 41 -4.27 10.71 -7.48
N GLU A 42 -5.33 11.28 -6.91
CA GLU A 42 -5.38 11.75 -5.51
C GLU A 42 -5.48 10.62 -4.48
N SER A 43 -5.96 9.43 -4.88
CA SER A 43 -6.16 8.30 -3.95
C SER A 43 -4.88 7.83 -3.26
N ILE A 44 -3.70 8.11 -3.85
CA ILE A 44 -2.39 7.82 -3.24
C ILE A 44 -2.20 8.52 -1.90
N TYR A 45 -2.79 9.69 -1.71
CA TYR A 45 -2.63 10.47 -0.49
C TYR A 45 -3.45 9.90 0.68
N HIS A 46 -4.40 9.03 0.38
CA HIS A 46 -5.18 8.31 1.37
C HIS A 46 -4.59 6.93 1.69
N LEU A 47 -3.47 6.55 1.06
CA LEU A 47 -2.68 5.42 1.54
C LEU A 47 -2.11 5.78 2.91
N ARG A 48 -2.21 4.83 3.84
CA ARG A 48 -1.71 4.99 5.21
C ARG A 48 -0.21 5.27 5.26
N VAL A 49 0.51 4.76 4.25
CA VAL A 49 1.91 5.06 3.99
C VAL A 49 1.99 6.38 3.22
N GLY A 50 2.56 7.41 3.85
CA GLY A 50 2.77 8.72 3.22
C GLY A 50 2.18 9.84 4.07
N PHE A 51 0.89 10.10 3.91
CA PHE A 51 0.18 11.22 4.56
C PHE A 51 -0.84 10.72 5.59
N ALA A 52 -0.38 10.39 6.81
CA ALA A 52 -1.23 9.83 7.87
C ALA A 52 -2.47 10.70 8.17
N CYS A 53 -2.33 12.03 8.13
CA CYS A 53 -3.43 12.97 8.32
C CYS A 53 -4.52 12.83 7.25
N LEU A 54 -4.14 12.64 5.99
CA LEU A 54 -5.09 12.48 4.87
C LEU A 54 -5.72 11.09 4.89
N ALA A 55 -4.94 10.04 5.16
CA ALA A 55 -5.44 8.68 5.32
C ALA A 55 -6.43 8.53 6.49
N SER A 56 -6.35 9.38 7.51
CA SER A 56 -7.31 9.39 8.63
C SER A 56 -8.69 9.97 8.27
N LYS A 57 -8.80 10.65 7.13
CA LYS A 57 -10.02 11.32 6.68
C LYS A 57 -10.63 10.55 5.50
N PRO A 58 -11.97 10.55 5.37
CA PRO A 58 -12.61 9.99 4.19
C PRO A 58 -12.11 10.72 2.94
N TYR A 59 -12.12 10.01 1.80
CA TYR A 59 -11.74 10.58 0.52
C TYR A 59 -12.59 11.83 0.21
N SER A 60 -11.94 12.97 0.04
CA SER A 60 -12.58 14.25 -0.29
C SER A 60 -11.74 15.01 -1.28
N SER A 61 -12.35 15.55 -2.34
CA SER A 61 -11.66 16.46 -3.25
C SER A 61 -11.30 17.74 -2.49
N ALA A 62 -10.00 18.02 -2.41
CA ALA A 62 -9.51 19.20 -1.70
C ALA A 62 -8.60 20.00 -2.61
N TRP A 63 -8.82 21.31 -2.68
CA TRP A 63 -8.12 22.21 -3.59
C TRP A 63 -6.59 22.16 -3.42
N TYR A 64 -6.10 21.93 -2.19
CA TYR A 64 -4.66 21.87 -1.92
C TYR A 64 -3.99 20.60 -2.45
N LEU A 65 -4.73 19.52 -2.71
CA LEU A 65 -4.17 18.31 -3.33
C LEU A 65 -3.67 18.60 -4.74
N TRP A 66 -4.26 19.60 -5.41
CA TRP A 66 -3.77 20.08 -6.69
C TRP A 66 -2.34 20.60 -6.61
N LEU A 67 -1.88 21.21 -5.50
CA LEU A 67 -0.48 21.61 -5.36
C LEU A 67 0.49 20.43 -5.32
N LEU A 68 0.01 19.24 -4.95
CA LEU A 68 0.82 18.03 -4.88
C LEU A 68 0.94 17.31 -6.24
N TRP A 69 0.42 17.88 -7.32
CA TRP A 69 0.48 17.30 -8.67
C TRP A 69 1.88 16.81 -9.11
N PRO A 70 3.02 17.44 -8.75
CA PRO A 70 4.33 16.92 -9.16
C PRO A 70 4.64 15.59 -8.47
N VAL A 71 4.22 15.43 -7.21
CA VAL A 71 4.35 14.19 -6.45
C VAL A 71 3.47 13.11 -7.05
N THR A 72 2.24 13.47 -7.44
CA THR A 72 1.32 12.54 -8.12
C THR A 72 1.91 12.03 -9.42
N LEU A 73 2.42 12.93 -10.28
CA LEU A 73 3.03 12.55 -11.56
C LEU A 73 4.28 11.69 -11.37
N TRP A 74 5.14 12.05 -10.41
CA TRP A 74 6.30 11.24 -10.07
C TRP A 74 5.90 9.83 -9.65
N PHE A 75 4.89 9.72 -8.78
CA PHE A 75 4.36 8.44 -8.35
C PHE A 75 3.76 7.64 -9.51
N MET A 76 2.99 8.27 -10.41
CA MET A 76 2.48 7.61 -11.62
C MET A 76 3.58 7.06 -12.53
N MET A 77 4.75 7.71 -12.57
CA MET A 77 5.89 7.18 -13.33
C MET A 77 6.53 5.99 -12.61
N LEU A 78 6.63 6.04 -11.27
CA LEU A 78 7.11 4.92 -10.46
C LEU A 78 6.20 3.70 -10.61
N THR A 79 4.89 3.86 -10.54
CA THR A 79 3.93 2.76 -10.65
C THR A 79 3.99 2.05 -12.00
N ARG A 80 4.34 2.76 -13.08
CA ARG A 80 4.56 2.14 -14.40
C ARG A 80 5.80 1.23 -14.45
N ILE A 81 6.83 1.56 -13.66
CA ILE A 81 8.08 0.78 -13.57
C ILE A 81 7.91 -0.36 -12.57
N TYR A 82 7.20 -0.11 -11.47
CA TYR A 82 6.99 -1.05 -10.39
C TYR A 82 5.90 -2.05 -10.74
N ARG A 83 6.30 -3.25 -11.18
CA ARG A 83 5.37 -4.33 -11.60
C ARG A 83 5.13 -5.38 -10.52
N ARG A 84 5.15 -4.99 -9.26
CA ARG A 84 4.92 -5.89 -8.12
C ARG A 84 3.88 -5.30 -7.19
N THR A 85 3.08 -6.16 -6.58
CA THR A 85 2.23 -5.78 -5.46
C THR A 85 3.09 -5.44 -4.25
N PHE A 86 2.59 -4.55 -3.40
CA PHE A 86 3.24 -4.23 -2.14
C PHE A 86 2.22 -4.16 -1.01
N VAL A 87 2.66 -4.50 0.20
CA VAL A 87 1.80 -4.48 1.38
C VAL A 87 1.63 -3.04 1.86
N VAL A 88 0.41 -2.51 1.75
CA VAL A 88 0.07 -1.16 2.23
C VAL A 88 -0.19 -1.16 3.71
N GLU A 89 -0.88 -2.20 4.19
CA GLU A 89 -1.41 -2.20 5.54
C GLU A 89 -1.43 -3.61 6.11
N ARG A 90 -1.12 -3.71 7.41
CA ARG A 90 -1.17 -4.94 8.20
C ARG A 90 -2.06 -4.69 9.40
N ASN A 91 -3.23 -5.33 9.43
CA ASN A 91 -4.22 -5.19 10.50
C ASN A 91 -4.41 -6.51 11.25
N ARG A 92 -4.54 -6.43 12.57
CA ARG A 92 -4.80 -7.58 13.43
C ARG A 92 -6.08 -7.36 14.22
N PHE A 93 -7.09 -8.19 13.94
CA PHE A 93 -8.35 -8.22 14.66
C PHE A 93 -8.45 -9.52 15.47
N ARG A 94 -8.00 -9.46 16.73
CA ARG A 94 -7.90 -10.63 17.62
C ARG A 94 -7.04 -11.76 17.01
N GLN A 95 -7.69 -12.81 16.49
CA GLN A 95 -7.09 -13.95 15.81
C GLN A 95 -7.03 -13.78 14.29
N LEU A 96 -7.82 -12.88 13.71
CA LEU A 96 -7.83 -12.61 12.28
C LEU A 96 -6.71 -11.63 11.90
N ARG A 97 -5.82 -12.06 11.02
CA ARG A 97 -4.77 -11.23 10.43
C ARG A 97 -5.17 -10.84 9.01
N LEU A 98 -5.40 -9.55 8.80
CA LEU A 98 -5.74 -8.98 7.52
C LEU A 98 -4.52 -8.22 6.97
N GLN A 99 -4.20 -8.44 5.70
CA GLN A 99 -3.26 -7.60 4.98
C GLN A 99 -3.94 -6.95 3.79
N THR A 100 -3.56 -5.72 3.49
CA THR A 100 -4.01 -5.03 2.28
C THR A 100 -2.82 -4.91 1.34
N TRP A 101 -2.95 -5.49 0.16
CA TRP A 101 -1.93 -5.47 -0.88
C TRP A 101 -2.38 -4.52 -1.97
N ALA A 102 -1.58 -3.51 -2.29
CA ALA A 102 -1.87 -2.61 -3.40
C ALA A 102 -1.16 -3.08 -4.66
N ILE A 103 -1.94 -3.14 -5.73
CA ILE A 103 -1.44 -3.15 -7.08
C ILE A 103 -1.13 -1.68 -7.44
N PRO A 104 0.11 -1.32 -7.79
CA PRO A 104 0.49 0.04 -8.15
C PRO A 104 -0.06 0.38 -9.54
N ASN A 105 -1.39 0.42 -9.71
CA ASN A 105 -2.02 0.85 -10.94
C ASN A 105 -3.24 1.70 -10.63
N PHE A 106 -3.35 2.81 -11.36
CA PHE A 106 -4.52 3.66 -11.37
C PHE A 106 -5.61 3.09 -12.26
N ARG A 107 -6.88 3.42 -11.98
CA ARG A 107 -8.04 3.00 -12.77
C ARG A 107 -7.85 3.23 -14.27
N GLU A 108 -7.28 4.37 -14.66
CA GLU A 108 -7.03 4.73 -16.05
C GLU A 108 -6.10 3.73 -16.75
N GLN A 109 -5.18 3.12 -16.02
CA GLN A 109 -4.24 2.12 -16.54
C GLN A 109 -4.93 0.80 -16.92
N TYR A 110 -6.02 0.44 -16.23
CA TYR A 110 -6.82 -0.74 -16.56
C TYR A 110 -7.57 -0.58 -17.89
N HIS A 111 -7.84 0.66 -18.32
CA HIS A 111 -8.46 0.94 -19.62
C HIS A 111 -7.47 0.88 -20.79
N LEU A 112 -6.16 0.92 -20.52
CA LEU A 112 -5.13 0.86 -21.55
C LEU A 112 -4.87 -0.59 -21.99
N LYS A 113 -5.26 -0.92 -23.22
CA LYS A 113 -5.13 -2.28 -23.78
C LYS A 113 -3.71 -2.87 -23.66
N TRP A 114 -2.69 -2.05 -23.85
CA TRP A 114 -1.29 -2.50 -23.78
C TRP A 114 -0.80 -2.80 -22.35
N GLN A 115 -1.46 -2.25 -21.32
CA GLN A 115 -1.12 -2.54 -19.92
C GLN A 115 -1.91 -3.73 -19.36
N LYS A 116 -3.01 -4.11 -20.00
CA LYS A 116 -3.93 -5.16 -19.53
C LYS A 116 -3.23 -6.48 -19.21
N GLU A 117 -2.38 -6.97 -20.11
CA GLU A 117 -1.64 -8.22 -19.90
C GLU A 117 -0.69 -8.12 -18.70
N SER A 118 0.08 -7.03 -18.62
CA SER A 118 0.99 -6.81 -17.49
C SER A 118 0.24 -6.70 -16.15
N ILE A 119 -0.94 -6.09 -16.14
CA ILE A 119 -1.77 -5.95 -14.94
C ILE A 119 -2.35 -7.30 -14.52
N ASN A 120 -2.84 -8.10 -15.48
CA ASN A 120 -3.35 -9.44 -15.21
C ASN A 120 -2.24 -10.33 -14.63
N ASN A 121 -1.03 -10.27 -15.17
CA ASN A 121 0.10 -11.04 -14.63
C ASN A 121 0.40 -10.63 -13.17
N MET A 122 0.36 -9.33 -12.83
CA MET A 122 0.54 -8.88 -11.45
C MET A 122 -0.56 -9.37 -10.51
N ILE A 123 -1.81 -9.41 -10.98
CA ILE A 123 -2.94 -9.95 -10.22
C ILE A 123 -2.75 -11.45 -9.98
N GLU A 124 -2.40 -12.19 -11.03
CA GLU A 124 -2.17 -13.63 -10.96
C GLU A 124 -1.02 -13.97 -10.00
N GLU A 125 0.11 -13.29 -10.12
CA GLU A 125 1.24 -13.45 -9.20
C GLU A 125 0.85 -13.18 -7.74
N ALA A 126 0.05 -12.14 -7.49
CA ALA A 126 -0.41 -11.81 -6.14
C ALA A 126 -1.37 -12.87 -5.58
N VAL A 127 -2.25 -13.43 -6.41
CA VAL A 127 -3.14 -14.52 -5.99
C VAL A 127 -2.34 -15.78 -5.68
N LEU A 128 -1.41 -16.16 -6.57
CA LEU A 128 -0.54 -17.32 -6.36
C LEU A 128 0.31 -17.18 -5.09
N GLU A 129 0.86 -15.99 -4.82
CA GLU A 129 1.61 -15.71 -3.60
C GLU A 129 0.73 -15.86 -2.34
N ALA A 130 -0.52 -15.41 -2.39
CA ALA A 130 -1.45 -15.56 -1.28
C ALA A 130 -1.86 -17.02 -1.07
N GLU A 131 -2.10 -17.78 -2.16
CA GLU A 131 -2.43 -19.21 -2.11
C GLU A 131 -1.27 -20.05 -1.55
N GLU A 132 -0.02 -19.78 -1.97
CA GLU A 132 1.18 -20.42 -1.43
C GLU A 132 1.30 -20.19 0.09
N LYS A 133 0.90 -19.00 0.55
CA LYS A 133 0.86 -18.64 1.98
C LYS A 133 -0.37 -19.19 2.71
N GLY A 134 -1.25 -19.95 2.04
CA GLY A 134 -2.49 -20.49 2.61
C GLY A 134 -3.49 -19.41 3.03
N THR A 135 -3.46 -18.25 2.37
CA THR A 135 -4.27 -17.07 2.69
C THR A 135 -5.46 -16.95 1.75
N SER A 136 -6.63 -16.58 2.27
CA SER A 136 -7.79 -16.25 1.43
C SER A 136 -7.64 -14.85 0.82
N VAL A 137 -7.93 -14.71 -0.47
CA VAL A 137 -7.89 -13.42 -1.17
C VAL A 137 -9.31 -12.85 -1.30
N ILE A 138 -9.46 -11.56 -0.99
CA ILE A 138 -10.67 -10.77 -1.21
C ILE A 138 -10.35 -9.53 -2.06
N TRP A 139 -11.34 -9.07 -2.83
CA TRP A 139 -11.24 -8.00 -3.82
C TRP A 139 -12.21 -6.85 -3.51
#